data_AF-A0A963RRE3-F1
#
_entry.id   AF-A0A963RRE3-F1
#
_cell.length_a   1.000
_cell.length_b   1.000
_cell.length_c   1.000
_cell.angle_alpha   90.00
_cell.angle_beta   90.00
_cell.angle_gamma   90.00
#
_symmetry.space_group_name_H-M   'P 1'
#
loop_
_entity.id
_entity.type
_entity.pdbx_description
1 polymer ?
#
loop_
_entity_poly.entity_id
_entity_poly.type
_entity_poly.pdbx_seq_one_letter_code
_entity_poly.pdbx_strand_id
1 'polypeptide(L)'
;MPYTLDQLNTASQAEAEKMLDGLYEHTPWIAAEALKHRPFKSLAQLKHVMAEVLARADQDAQLALIRAHPELAGKAMVAKTLTTESTNEQGKAGLTDCTPEEFARIQKLNADYNAKFGFPFILAVRGPRGTGLMRGQIIEAFARRLDNHPDFELAEALRNIHRIAEIRLADKFGAEPALGNEVWDWHEALAAHSDPGFAEQGQLTVTYLTDAHRACAAQIAGDMAAAGFDEVHIDAVGNVVGRYKADPAIRHPKTLLTGSHYDTVRNGGKYDGRLGIFVPLACVQALHRAGRRLPFDFEVVGFAEEEGQRYKAT
;
A
#
# COMPACT_ATOMS: atom_id res chain seq x y z
N MET A 1 -15.77 -9.63 19.20
CA MET A 1 -16.56 -9.48 17.96
C MET A 1 -16.08 -8.22 17.29
N PRO A 2 -15.86 -8.23 15.97
CA PRO A 2 -15.47 -7.02 15.25
C PRO A 2 -16.56 -5.96 15.34
N TYR A 3 -16.15 -4.69 15.40
CA TYR A 3 -17.04 -3.55 15.32
C TYR A 3 -17.52 -3.31 13.88
N THR A 4 -18.66 -2.65 13.72
CA THR A 4 -19.14 -2.16 12.43
C THR A 4 -18.98 -0.65 12.29
N LEU A 5 -18.91 -0.15 11.06
CA LEU A 5 -18.83 1.28 10.81
C LEU A 5 -20.08 2.02 11.28
N ASP A 6 -21.25 1.39 11.16
CA ASP A 6 -22.51 1.94 11.66
C ASP A 6 -22.49 2.10 13.18
N GLN A 7 -21.99 1.09 13.91
CA GLN A 7 -21.80 1.19 15.37
C GLN A 7 -20.91 2.38 15.73
N LEU A 8 -19.79 2.57 15.02
CA LEU A 8 -18.88 3.70 15.27
C LEU A 8 -19.57 5.06 14.98
N ASN A 9 -20.33 5.12 13.89
CA ASN A 9 -21.02 6.33 13.47
C ASN A 9 -22.13 6.76 14.43
N THR A 10 -22.82 5.81 15.07
CA THR A 10 -23.94 6.10 15.97
C THR A 10 -23.58 6.09 17.46
N ALA A 11 -22.41 5.55 17.83
CA ALA A 11 -21.95 5.49 19.22
C ALA A 11 -21.75 6.89 19.81
N SER A 12 -21.90 7.00 21.14
CA SER A 12 -21.49 8.21 21.87
C SER A 12 -19.98 8.46 21.67
N GLN A 13 -19.53 9.69 21.95
CA GLN A 13 -18.12 10.04 21.80
C GLN A 13 -17.20 9.12 22.63
N ALA A 14 -17.55 8.87 23.89
CA ALA A 14 -16.74 8.02 24.78
C ALA A 14 -16.69 6.56 24.33
N GLU A 15 -17.80 6.03 23.81
CA GLU A 15 -17.83 4.67 23.27
C GLU A 15 -17.01 4.57 21.98
N ALA A 16 -17.13 5.55 21.09
CA ALA A 16 -16.38 5.58 19.84
C ALA A 16 -14.87 5.72 20.07
N GLU A 17 -14.45 6.55 21.02
CA GLU A 17 -13.04 6.65 21.43
C GLU A 17 -12.52 5.31 21.97
N LYS A 18 -13.31 4.63 22.81
CA LYS A 18 -12.95 3.29 23.30
C LYS A 18 -12.85 2.25 22.19
N MET A 19 -13.71 2.33 21.17
CA MET A 19 -13.62 1.45 20.00
C MET A 19 -12.30 1.64 19.23
N LEU A 20 -11.77 2.87 19.19
CA LEU A 20 -10.54 3.24 18.47
C LEU A 20 -9.29 3.29 19.37
N ASP A 21 -9.40 2.89 20.63
CA ASP A 21 -8.28 2.91 21.56
C ASP A 21 -7.13 2.00 21.09
N GLY A 22 -5.89 2.46 21.30
CA GLY A 22 -4.68 1.73 20.90
C GLY A 22 -4.36 1.74 19.40
N LEU A 23 -5.12 2.46 18.54
CA LEU A 23 -4.75 2.60 17.12
C LEU A 23 -3.41 3.31 16.93
N TYR A 24 -3.19 4.38 17.69
CA TYR A 24 -1.92 5.09 17.78
C TYR A 24 -1.34 4.87 19.17
N GLU A 25 -0.08 4.45 19.25
CA GLU A 25 0.55 4.07 20.51
C GLU A 25 0.49 5.22 21.53
N HIS A 26 -0.18 4.98 22.67
CA HIS A 26 -0.37 5.94 23.75
C HIS A 26 -0.85 7.35 23.33
N THR A 27 -1.53 7.47 22.18
CA THR A 27 -1.86 8.76 21.56
C THR A 27 -3.34 8.83 21.16
N PRO A 28 -4.28 8.93 22.13
CA PRO A 28 -5.72 8.83 21.86
C PRO A 28 -6.32 10.04 21.13
N TRP A 29 -5.67 11.21 21.20
CA TRP A 29 -6.23 12.47 20.69
C TRP A 29 -6.46 12.46 19.18
N ILE A 30 -5.68 11.70 18.40
CA ILE A 30 -5.80 11.63 16.93
C ILE A 30 -7.17 11.03 16.55
N ALA A 31 -7.53 9.92 17.19
CA ALA A 31 -8.82 9.27 16.95
C ALA A 31 -9.98 10.13 17.47
N ALA A 32 -9.83 10.75 18.65
CA ALA A 32 -10.82 11.64 19.23
C ALA A 32 -11.14 12.84 18.31
N GLU A 33 -10.11 13.46 17.72
CA GLU A 33 -10.27 14.56 16.78
C GLU A 33 -10.92 14.09 15.47
N ALA A 34 -10.47 12.96 14.92
CA ALA A 34 -11.05 12.41 13.70
C ALA A 34 -12.55 12.11 13.86
N LEU A 35 -12.99 11.63 15.02
CA LEU A 35 -14.40 11.33 15.31
C LEU A 35 -15.36 12.52 15.17
N LYS A 36 -14.86 13.75 15.14
CA LYS A 36 -15.67 14.96 14.85
C LYS A 36 -16.14 15.02 13.40
N HIS A 37 -15.52 14.25 12.50
CA HIS A 37 -15.85 14.20 11.06
C HIS A 37 -16.87 13.09 10.70
N ARG A 38 -17.50 12.47 11.70
CA ARG A 38 -18.57 11.49 11.48
C ARG A 38 -19.78 12.13 10.75
N PRO A 39 -20.55 11.34 9.98
CA PRO A 39 -20.39 9.91 9.76
C PRO A 39 -19.37 9.57 8.65
N PHE A 40 -18.67 8.45 8.82
CA PHE A 40 -17.76 7.90 7.82
C PHE A 40 -18.47 6.92 6.90
N LYS A 41 -18.05 6.89 5.63
CA LYS A 41 -18.55 5.99 4.59
C LYS A 41 -17.67 4.74 4.42
N SER A 42 -16.43 4.78 4.90
CA SER A 42 -15.50 3.65 4.85
C SER A 42 -14.42 3.78 5.93
N LEU A 43 -13.78 2.66 6.29
CA LEU A 43 -12.60 2.66 7.14
C LEU A 43 -11.42 3.40 6.50
N ALA A 44 -11.32 3.38 5.16
CA ALA A 44 -10.33 4.14 4.42
C ALA A 44 -10.52 5.66 4.61
N GLN A 45 -11.76 6.15 4.64
CA GLN A 45 -12.07 7.55 4.94
C GLN A 45 -11.66 7.90 6.38
N LEU A 46 -12.00 7.05 7.36
CA LEU A 46 -11.59 7.26 8.76
C LEU A 46 -10.06 7.32 8.90
N LYS A 47 -9.33 6.38 8.28
CA LYS A 47 -7.86 6.40 8.24
C LYS A 47 -7.34 7.69 7.62
N HIS A 48 -7.90 8.11 6.50
CA HIS A 48 -7.48 9.34 5.82
C HIS A 48 -7.65 10.56 6.72
N VAL A 49 -8.80 10.70 7.38
CA VAL A 49 -9.05 11.81 8.32
C VAL A 49 -8.06 11.77 9.49
N MET A 50 -7.74 10.61 10.06
CA MET A 50 -6.72 10.50 11.11
C MET A 50 -5.32 10.91 10.61
N ALA A 51 -5.00 10.62 9.34
CA ALA A 51 -3.76 11.08 8.73
C ALA A 51 -3.73 12.60 8.52
N GLU A 52 -4.84 13.20 8.10
CA GLU A 52 -4.96 14.66 7.97
C GLU A 52 -4.87 15.37 9.32
N VAL A 53 -5.48 14.81 10.37
CA VAL A 53 -5.39 15.32 11.74
C VAL A 53 -3.93 15.40 12.20
N LEU A 54 -3.16 14.33 11.98
CA LEU A 54 -1.74 14.30 12.36
C LEU A 54 -0.88 15.21 11.49
N ALA A 55 -1.16 15.29 10.19
CA ALA A 55 -0.43 16.17 9.27
C ALA A 55 -0.64 17.66 9.59
N ARG A 56 -1.78 18.03 10.21
CA ARG A 56 -2.07 19.39 10.66
C ARG A 56 -1.55 19.71 12.07
N ALA A 57 -1.17 18.69 12.83
CA ALA A 57 -0.56 18.88 14.14
C ALA A 57 0.84 19.47 14.00
N ASP A 58 1.31 20.15 15.05
CA ASP A 58 2.68 20.63 15.10
C ASP A 58 3.70 19.49 15.12
N GLN A 59 4.95 19.83 14.82
CA GLN A 59 6.04 18.87 14.74
C GLN A 59 6.34 18.21 16.10
N ASP A 60 6.10 18.90 17.21
CA ASP A 60 6.33 18.37 18.56
C ASP A 60 5.34 17.24 18.87
N ALA A 61 4.06 17.40 18.51
CA ALA A 61 3.04 16.37 18.62
C ALA A 61 3.36 15.15 17.74
N GLN A 62 3.87 15.37 16.52
CA GLN A 62 4.31 14.29 15.64
C GLN A 62 5.51 13.52 16.23
N LEU A 63 6.51 14.22 16.75
CA LEU A 63 7.67 13.61 17.39
C LEU A 63 7.28 12.88 18.69
N ALA A 64 6.36 13.45 19.48
CA ALA A 64 5.85 12.82 20.68
C ALA A 64 5.17 11.48 20.36
N LEU A 65 4.35 11.43 19.31
CA LEU A 65 3.74 10.20 18.82
C LEU A 65 4.81 9.16 18.44
N ILE A 66 5.82 9.55 17.65
CA ILE A 66 6.87 8.62 17.24
C ILE A 66 7.63 8.08 18.45
N ARG A 67 7.98 8.94 19.41
CA ARG A 67 8.69 8.57 20.64
C ARG A 67 7.86 7.73 21.61
N ALA A 68 6.54 7.77 21.50
CA ALA A 68 5.65 6.90 22.27
C ALA A 68 5.73 5.42 21.82
N HIS A 69 6.24 5.15 20.61
CA HIS A 69 6.38 3.78 20.11
C HIS A 69 7.62 3.09 20.70
N PRO A 70 7.49 1.81 21.10
CA PRO A 70 8.63 1.05 21.57
C PRO A 70 9.60 0.73 20.42
N GLU A 71 10.90 0.70 20.74
CA GLU A 71 11.93 0.29 19.79
C GLU A 71 11.76 -1.18 19.35
N LEU A 72 12.04 -1.45 18.07
CA LEU A 72 12.13 -2.81 17.56
C LEU A 72 13.27 -3.56 18.23
N ALA A 73 12.96 -4.73 18.77
CA ALA A 73 13.89 -5.54 19.57
C ALA A 73 14.58 -4.77 20.71
N GLY A 74 13.93 -3.73 21.24
CA GLY A 74 14.45 -2.89 22.31
C GLY A 74 14.29 -3.50 23.71
N LYS A 75 14.68 -2.73 24.73
CA LYS A 75 14.64 -3.14 26.13
C LYS A 75 13.26 -3.60 26.59
N ALA A 76 12.19 -2.99 26.08
CA ALA A 76 10.81 -3.38 26.41
C ALA A 76 10.43 -4.78 25.89
N MET A 77 10.97 -5.20 24.75
CA MET A 77 10.79 -6.57 24.25
C MET A 77 11.52 -7.57 25.13
N VAL A 78 12.77 -7.27 25.51
CA VAL A 78 13.58 -8.11 26.41
C VAL A 78 12.93 -8.21 27.80
N ALA A 79 12.38 -7.11 28.31
CA ALA A 79 11.69 -7.04 29.59
C ALA A 79 10.24 -7.55 29.56
N LYS A 80 9.69 -7.88 28.37
CA LYS A 80 8.29 -8.29 28.15
C LYS A 80 7.26 -7.27 28.67
N THR A 81 7.55 -5.98 28.52
CA THR A 81 6.70 -4.85 28.96
C THR A 81 5.99 -4.12 27.82
N LEU A 82 5.98 -4.70 26.62
CA LEU A 82 5.28 -4.16 25.45
C LEU A 82 3.75 -4.18 25.65
N THR A 83 3.04 -3.27 24.98
CA THR A 83 1.58 -3.35 24.84
C THR A 83 1.16 -4.65 24.16
N THR A 84 -0.09 -5.06 24.33
CA THR A 84 -0.62 -6.29 23.70
C THR A 84 -0.51 -6.21 22.17
N GLU A 85 -0.78 -5.05 21.60
CA GLU A 85 -0.63 -4.74 20.18
C GLU A 85 0.82 -4.89 19.73
N SER A 86 1.76 -4.22 20.39
CA SER A 86 3.18 -4.27 20.05
C SER A 86 3.79 -5.67 20.20
N THR A 87 3.35 -6.44 21.20
CA THR A 87 3.78 -7.83 21.40
C THR A 87 3.37 -8.71 20.22
N ASN A 88 2.12 -8.61 19.78
CA ASN A 88 1.60 -9.37 18.64
C ASN A 88 2.30 -8.98 17.33
N GLU A 89 2.61 -7.69 17.15
CA GLU A 89 3.28 -7.16 15.96
C GLU A 89 4.71 -7.67 15.86
N GLN A 90 5.52 -7.53 16.91
CA GLN A 90 6.93 -7.95 16.89
C GLN A 90 7.09 -9.48 16.91
N GLY A 91 6.20 -10.21 17.59
CA GLY A 91 6.20 -11.67 17.58
C GLY A 91 5.96 -12.27 16.18
N LYS A 92 5.00 -11.72 15.42
CA LYS A 92 4.73 -12.16 14.04
C LYS A 92 5.89 -11.91 13.06
N ALA A 93 6.76 -10.95 13.38
CA ALA A 93 7.94 -10.63 12.58
C ALA A 93 9.17 -11.49 12.94
N GLY A 94 9.02 -12.43 13.89
CA GLY A 94 10.10 -13.34 14.30
C GLY A 94 11.27 -12.63 15.00
N LEU A 95 11.08 -11.39 15.46
CA LEU A 95 12.12 -10.59 16.15
C LEU A 95 12.45 -11.12 17.55
N THR A 96 11.64 -12.04 18.07
CA THR A 96 11.87 -12.74 19.33
C THR A 96 12.94 -13.84 19.22
N ASP A 97 13.26 -14.27 18.00
CA ASP A 97 14.14 -15.42 17.72
C ASP A 97 15.40 -15.01 16.92
N CYS A 98 15.95 -13.82 17.17
CA CYS A 98 17.16 -13.33 16.51
C CYS A 98 18.41 -14.12 16.94
N THR A 99 19.36 -14.33 16.02
CA THR A 99 20.71 -14.77 16.42
C THR A 99 21.43 -13.66 17.21
N PRO A 100 22.47 -13.98 18.00
CA PRO A 100 23.26 -12.97 18.70
C PRO A 100 23.83 -11.87 17.78
N GLU A 101 24.26 -12.25 16.57
CA GLU A 101 24.80 -11.33 15.57
C GLU A 101 23.71 -10.40 15.00
N GLU A 102 22.54 -10.95 14.68
CA GLU A 102 21.38 -10.18 14.22
C GLU A 102 20.93 -9.20 15.31
N PHE A 103 20.86 -9.66 16.56
CA PHE A 103 20.49 -8.81 17.69
C PHE A 103 21.50 -7.68 17.90
N ALA A 104 22.81 -7.97 17.86
CA ALA A 104 23.86 -6.95 17.96
C ALA A 104 23.77 -5.93 16.82
N ARG A 105 23.47 -6.38 15.60
CA ARG A 105 23.26 -5.50 14.44
C ARG A 105 22.06 -4.57 14.62
N ILE A 106 20.93 -5.09 15.10
CA ILE A 106 19.73 -4.27 15.38
C ILE A 106 20.01 -3.25 16.50
N GLN A 107 20.72 -3.64 17.56
CA GLN A 107 21.11 -2.72 18.64
C GLN A 107 22.00 -1.58 18.11
N LYS A 108 22.97 -1.89 17.25
CA LYS A 108 23.80 -0.87 16.60
C LYS A 108 22.95 0.07 15.73
N LEU A 109 22.06 -0.47 14.91
CA LEU A 109 21.17 0.34 14.07
C LEU A 109 20.25 1.24 14.90
N ASN A 110 19.68 0.75 15.99
CA ASN A 110 18.91 1.57 16.93
C ASN A 110 19.75 2.73 17.50
N ALA A 111 20.99 2.47 17.92
CA ALA A 111 21.87 3.50 18.45
C ALA A 111 22.21 4.57 17.40
N ASP A 112 22.64 4.15 16.21
CA ASP A 112 23.01 5.06 15.11
C ASP A 112 21.80 5.88 14.64
N TYR A 113 20.63 5.25 14.54
CA TYR A 113 19.39 5.91 14.12
C TYR A 113 18.91 6.95 15.14
N ASN A 114 18.89 6.59 16.44
CA ASN A 114 18.54 7.54 17.49
C ASN A 114 19.52 8.72 17.54
N ALA A 115 20.82 8.46 17.35
CA ALA A 115 21.82 9.53 17.30
C ALA A 115 21.61 10.50 16.13
N LYS A 116 21.16 9.99 14.97
CA LYS A 116 20.93 10.80 13.77
C LYS A 116 19.59 11.55 13.80
N PHE A 117 18.50 10.88 14.19
CA PHE A 117 17.14 11.40 14.01
C PHE A 117 16.46 11.81 15.33
N GLY A 118 16.93 11.33 16.48
CA GLY A 118 16.39 11.71 17.79
C GLY A 118 15.01 11.13 18.11
N PHE A 119 14.62 10.05 17.43
CA PHE A 119 13.39 9.27 17.66
C PHE A 119 13.60 7.81 17.24
N PRO A 120 12.79 6.86 17.74
CA PRO A 120 12.95 5.44 17.44
C PRO A 120 12.63 5.10 15.97
N PHE A 121 13.25 4.06 15.44
CA PHE A 121 12.93 3.54 14.11
C PHE A 121 11.57 2.87 14.10
N ILE A 122 10.68 3.31 13.21
CA ILE A 122 9.33 2.77 13.08
C ILE A 122 9.16 2.05 11.75
N LEU A 123 8.66 0.82 11.82
CA LEU A 123 8.32 0.00 10.66
C LEU A 123 7.04 -0.78 10.94
N ALA A 124 6.11 -0.80 9.98
CA ALA A 124 4.93 -1.66 10.07
C ALA A 124 5.31 -3.13 9.84
N VAL A 125 5.79 -3.81 10.88
CA VAL A 125 6.41 -5.14 10.80
C VAL A 125 5.48 -6.26 10.35
N ARG A 126 4.16 -6.08 10.40
CA ARG A 126 3.18 -7.01 9.79
C ARG A 126 3.20 -6.98 8.26
N GLY A 127 3.89 -6.02 7.66
CA GLY A 127 4.08 -5.93 6.21
C GLY A 127 2.80 -5.56 5.43
N PRO A 128 2.91 -5.47 4.10
CA PRO A 128 1.80 -5.06 3.23
C PRO A 128 0.65 -6.06 3.21
N ARG A 129 0.92 -7.36 3.42
CA ARG A 129 -0.09 -8.43 3.43
C ARG A 129 -0.57 -8.83 4.82
N GLY A 130 -0.06 -8.21 5.89
CA GLY A 130 -0.41 -8.57 7.26
C GLY A 130 0.21 -9.89 7.75
N THR A 131 1.02 -10.56 6.92
CA THR A 131 1.67 -11.86 7.18
C THR A 131 2.99 -11.76 7.94
N GLY A 132 3.50 -10.55 8.17
CA GLY A 132 4.83 -10.33 8.76
C GLY A 132 5.91 -10.09 7.70
N LEU A 133 6.82 -9.16 7.98
CA LEU A 133 8.08 -9.01 7.26
C LEU A 133 9.09 -10.03 7.80
N MET A 134 9.93 -10.54 6.92
CA MET A 134 11.07 -11.34 7.32
C MET A 134 12.10 -10.45 8.03
N ARG A 135 12.81 -11.01 9.02
CA ARG A 135 13.86 -10.29 9.75
C ARG A 135 14.88 -9.61 8.84
N GLY A 136 15.35 -10.30 7.80
CA GLY A 136 16.27 -9.73 6.81
C GLY A 136 15.72 -8.46 6.15
N GLN A 137 14.45 -8.45 5.77
CA GLN A 137 13.77 -7.29 5.18
C GLN A 137 13.68 -6.11 6.17
N ILE A 138 13.48 -6.41 7.46
CA ILE A 138 13.44 -5.38 8.51
C ILE A 138 14.83 -4.74 8.66
N ILE A 139 15.88 -5.57 8.75
CA ILE A 139 17.27 -5.10 8.89
C ILE A 139 17.71 -4.30 7.65
N GLU A 140 17.35 -4.74 6.45
CA GLU A 140 17.63 -4.03 5.20
C GLU A 140 16.89 -2.70 5.11
N ALA A 141 15.59 -2.68 5.46
CA ALA A 141 14.82 -1.45 5.51
C ALA A 141 15.41 -0.45 6.51
N PHE A 142 15.85 -0.95 7.66
CA PHE A 142 16.48 -0.14 8.70
C PHE A 142 17.81 0.44 8.23
N ALA A 143 18.70 -0.39 7.70
CA ALA A 143 19.99 0.05 7.17
C ALA A 143 19.82 1.09 6.05
N ARG A 144 18.92 0.84 5.09
CA ARG A 144 18.64 1.77 3.99
C ARG A 144 18.08 3.11 4.47
N ARG A 145 17.15 3.09 5.43
CA ARG A 145 16.51 4.31 5.95
C ARG A 145 17.44 5.13 6.84
N LEU A 146 18.49 4.53 7.39
CA LEU A 146 19.52 5.27 8.10
C LEU A 146 20.21 6.32 7.21
N ASP A 147 20.25 6.10 5.89
CA ASP A 147 20.85 7.04 4.94
C ASP A 147 19.93 8.20 4.54
N ASN A 148 18.64 8.16 4.93
CA ASN A 148 17.69 9.21 4.58
C ASN A 148 18.07 10.58 5.20
N HIS A 149 17.62 11.65 4.54
CA HIS A 149 17.63 12.99 5.14
C HIS A 149 16.53 13.10 6.22
N PRO A 150 16.77 13.81 7.34
CA PRO A 150 15.86 13.84 8.49
C PRO A 150 14.38 14.13 8.16
N ASP A 151 14.11 15.11 7.30
CA ASP A 151 12.72 15.46 6.92
C ASP A 151 11.98 14.33 6.21
N PHE A 152 12.68 13.62 5.31
CA PHE A 152 12.10 12.47 4.61
C PHE A 152 11.88 11.29 5.57
N GLU A 153 12.79 11.10 6.53
CA GLU A 153 12.68 10.02 7.51
C GLU A 153 11.56 10.25 8.52
N LEU A 154 11.35 11.50 8.95
CA LEU A 154 10.20 11.86 9.78
C LEU A 154 8.89 11.50 9.06
N ALA A 155 8.75 11.91 7.80
CA ALA A 155 7.57 11.58 7.00
C ALA A 155 7.41 10.06 6.80
N GLU A 156 8.50 9.33 6.60
CA GLU A 156 8.49 7.87 6.47
C GLU A 156 8.09 7.15 7.77
N ALA A 157 8.57 7.62 8.92
CA ALA A 157 8.16 7.11 10.23
C ALA A 157 6.65 7.29 10.45
N LEU A 158 6.12 8.49 10.17
CA LEU A 158 4.69 8.77 10.27
C LEU A 158 3.86 7.91 9.30
N ARG A 159 4.32 7.69 8.06
CA ARG A 159 3.69 6.75 7.11
C ARG A 159 3.61 5.33 7.68
N ASN A 160 4.67 4.85 8.34
CA ASN A 160 4.66 3.54 8.98
C ASN A 160 3.70 3.48 10.18
N ILE A 161 3.58 4.55 10.97
CA ILE A 161 2.59 4.63 12.06
C ILE A 161 1.17 4.59 11.50
N HIS A 162 0.88 5.33 10.42
CA HIS A 162 -0.44 5.24 9.76
C HIS A 162 -0.74 3.84 9.23
N ARG A 163 0.28 3.11 8.77
CA ARG A 163 0.11 1.73 8.35
C ARG A 163 -0.16 0.79 9.53
N ILE A 164 0.51 0.98 10.67
CA ILE A 164 0.22 0.26 11.91
C ILE A 164 -1.22 0.53 12.35
N ALA A 165 -1.63 1.80 12.41
CA ALA A 165 -2.98 2.20 12.78
C ALA A 165 -4.05 1.60 11.84
N GLU A 166 -3.80 1.58 10.52
CA GLU A 166 -4.69 0.94 9.55
C GLU A 166 -4.86 -0.56 9.81
N ILE A 167 -3.77 -1.26 10.12
CA ILE A 167 -3.80 -2.70 10.40
C ILE A 167 -4.56 -2.97 11.71
N ARG A 168 -4.30 -2.19 12.76
CA ARG A 168 -5.04 -2.28 14.05
C ARG A 168 -6.53 -1.95 13.86
N LEU A 169 -6.84 -0.97 13.02
CA LEU A 169 -8.23 -0.62 12.67
C LEU A 169 -8.91 -1.78 11.93
N ALA A 170 -8.22 -2.38 10.96
CA ALA A 170 -8.71 -3.54 10.24
C ALA A 170 -9.02 -4.72 11.19
N ASP A 171 -8.14 -5.04 12.13
CA ASP A 171 -8.36 -6.09 13.12
C ASP A 171 -9.62 -5.82 13.98
N LYS A 172 -9.77 -4.57 14.48
CA LYS A 172 -10.92 -4.18 15.33
C LYS A 172 -12.26 -4.25 14.60
N PHE A 173 -12.27 -4.04 13.29
CA PHE A 173 -13.48 -4.05 12.46
C PHE A 173 -13.63 -5.34 11.63
N GLY A 174 -12.70 -6.30 11.78
CA GLY A 174 -12.71 -7.54 10.99
C GLY A 174 -12.63 -7.30 9.49
N ALA A 175 -11.94 -6.23 9.08
CA ALA A 175 -11.83 -5.83 7.68
C ALA A 175 -10.55 -6.39 7.05
N GLU A 176 -10.62 -6.75 5.77
CA GLU A 176 -9.46 -7.18 4.99
C GLU A 176 -9.37 -6.37 3.69
N PRO A 177 -8.17 -5.96 3.25
CA PRO A 177 -7.99 -5.20 2.01
C PRO A 177 -8.02 -6.13 0.78
N ALA A 178 -9.08 -6.93 0.62
CA ALA A 178 -9.17 -7.98 -0.39
C ALA A 178 -8.92 -7.49 -1.83
N LEU A 179 -9.51 -6.34 -2.21
CA LEU A 179 -9.28 -5.74 -3.53
C LEU A 179 -7.82 -5.30 -3.72
N GLY A 180 -7.20 -4.74 -2.67
CA GLY A 180 -5.79 -4.37 -2.71
C GLY A 180 -4.88 -5.60 -2.85
N ASN A 181 -5.26 -6.72 -2.23
CA ASN A 181 -4.55 -7.99 -2.36
C ASN A 181 -4.65 -8.55 -3.79
N GLU A 182 -5.84 -8.51 -4.40
CA GLU A 182 -6.05 -8.95 -5.79
C GLU A 182 -5.22 -8.10 -6.77
N VAL A 183 -5.25 -6.76 -6.61
CA VAL A 183 -4.40 -5.86 -7.40
C VAL A 183 -2.92 -6.15 -7.20
N TRP A 184 -2.48 -6.41 -5.97
CA TRP A 184 -1.10 -6.79 -5.70
C TRP A 184 -0.72 -8.08 -6.44
N ASP A 185 -1.58 -9.09 -6.40
CA ASP A 185 -1.32 -10.39 -7.02
C ASP A 185 -1.21 -10.27 -8.55
N TRP A 186 -1.99 -9.39 -9.20
CA TRP A 186 -1.81 -9.06 -10.62
C TRP A 186 -0.47 -8.41 -10.92
N HIS A 187 0.03 -7.52 -10.06
CA HIS A 187 1.35 -6.93 -10.24
C HIS A 187 2.47 -7.98 -10.11
N GLU A 188 2.37 -8.90 -9.14
CA GLU A 188 3.34 -10.00 -9.01
C GLU A 188 3.33 -10.90 -10.25
N ALA A 189 2.14 -11.24 -10.75
CA ALA A 189 2.00 -12.06 -11.95
C ALA A 189 2.59 -11.35 -13.18
N LEU A 190 2.28 -10.07 -13.40
CA LEU A 190 2.80 -9.32 -14.53
C LEU A 190 4.32 -9.08 -14.44
N ALA A 191 4.85 -8.93 -13.22
CA ALA A 191 6.29 -8.75 -12.99
C ALA A 191 7.13 -10.00 -13.29
N ALA A 192 6.50 -11.16 -13.52
CA ALA A 192 7.20 -12.35 -14.01
C ALA A 192 7.76 -12.17 -15.43
N HIS A 193 7.23 -11.22 -16.21
CA HIS A 193 7.75 -10.86 -17.53
C HIS A 193 8.83 -9.79 -17.38
N SER A 194 10.07 -10.16 -17.68
CA SER A 194 11.23 -9.26 -17.68
C SER A 194 12.16 -9.62 -18.82
N ASP A 195 12.84 -8.63 -19.39
CA ASP A 195 13.78 -8.80 -20.49
C ASP A 195 14.97 -9.68 -20.06
N PRO A 196 15.48 -10.54 -20.95
CA PRO A 196 16.69 -11.32 -20.69
C PRO A 196 17.88 -10.45 -20.30
N GLY A 197 18.71 -10.95 -19.39
CA GLY A 197 19.81 -10.22 -18.77
C GLY A 197 19.40 -9.49 -17.49
N PHE A 198 18.14 -9.08 -17.35
CA PHE A 198 17.59 -8.49 -16.12
C PHE A 198 16.83 -9.53 -15.30
N ALA A 199 16.03 -10.38 -15.96
CA ALA A 199 15.23 -11.42 -15.33
C ALA A 199 16.06 -12.37 -14.45
N GLU A 200 17.21 -12.83 -14.93
CA GLU A 200 18.11 -13.75 -14.23
C GLU A 200 18.75 -13.11 -12.99
N GLN A 201 18.78 -11.78 -12.92
CA GLN A 201 19.26 -11.00 -11.77
C GLN A 201 18.12 -10.65 -10.80
N GLY A 202 16.90 -11.13 -11.04
CA GLY A 202 15.71 -10.77 -10.27
C GLY A 202 15.27 -9.31 -10.46
N GLN A 203 15.70 -8.68 -11.56
CA GLN A 203 15.34 -7.29 -11.88
C GLN A 203 14.17 -7.27 -12.87
N LEU A 204 13.31 -6.27 -12.73
CA LEU A 204 12.20 -6.03 -13.65
C LEU A 204 12.59 -5.01 -14.70
N THR A 205 12.63 -5.40 -15.97
CA THR A 205 12.77 -4.49 -17.11
C THR A 205 11.88 -4.96 -18.23
N VAL A 206 11.00 -4.10 -18.73
CA VAL A 206 10.14 -4.41 -19.88
C VAL A 206 10.27 -3.31 -20.92
N THR A 207 11.04 -3.59 -21.95
CA THR A 207 11.33 -2.63 -23.01
C THR A 207 10.33 -2.76 -24.16
N TYR A 208 9.87 -1.63 -24.73
CA TYR A 208 8.91 -1.62 -25.83
C TYR A 208 9.22 -2.62 -26.96
N LEU A 209 8.22 -3.40 -27.38
CA LEU A 209 8.27 -4.42 -28.45
C LEU A 209 9.26 -5.58 -28.23
N THR A 210 9.74 -5.85 -27.02
CA THR A 210 10.42 -7.12 -26.69
C THR A 210 9.42 -8.25 -26.49
N ASP A 211 9.92 -9.48 -26.30
CA ASP A 211 9.07 -10.62 -25.95
C ASP A 211 8.40 -10.43 -24.58
N ALA A 212 9.11 -9.88 -23.59
CA ALA A 212 8.53 -9.56 -22.29
C ALA A 212 7.40 -8.52 -22.41
N HIS A 213 7.59 -7.50 -23.25
CA HIS A 213 6.57 -6.49 -23.52
C HIS A 213 5.32 -7.07 -24.17
N ARG A 214 5.48 -7.92 -25.20
CA ARG A 214 4.35 -8.63 -25.82
C ARG A 214 3.64 -9.57 -24.84
N ALA A 215 4.38 -10.24 -23.97
CA ALA A 215 3.83 -11.11 -22.95
C ALA A 215 3.02 -10.32 -21.90
N CYS A 216 3.52 -9.17 -21.45
CA CYS A 216 2.76 -8.24 -20.62
C CYS A 216 1.46 -7.80 -21.30
N ALA A 217 1.54 -7.37 -22.57
CA ALA A 217 0.38 -6.90 -23.31
C ALA A 217 -0.71 -7.99 -23.43
N ALA A 218 -0.30 -9.22 -23.75
CA ALA A 218 -1.19 -10.37 -23.83
C ALA A 218 -1.83 -10.72 -22.49
N GLN A 219 -1.06 -10.67 -21.39
CA GLN A 219 -1.58 -10.93 -20.06
C GLN A 219 -2.58 -9.85 -19.63
N ILE A 220 -2.25 -8.56 -19.79
CA ILE A 220 -3.17 -7.45 -19.45
C ILE A 220 -4.48 -7.58 -20.23
N ALA A 221 -4.42 -7.95 -21.52
CA ALA A 221 -5.62 -8.18 -22.31
C ALA A 221 -6.46 -9.35 -21.76
N GLY A 222 -5.80 -10.44 -21.35
CA GLY A 222 -6.45 -11.57 -20.67
C GLY A 222 -7.11 -11.15 -19.35
N ASP A 223 -6.40 -10.37 -18.53
CA ASP A 223 -6.89 -9.87 -17.24
C ASP A 223 -8.09 -8.93 -17.42
N MET A 224 -8.07 -8.05 -18.42
CA MET A 224 -9.21 -7.20 -18.78
C MET A 224 -10.42 -8.03 -19.22
N ALA A 225 -10.22 -9.04 -20.07
CA ALA A 225 -11.32 -9.92 -20.48
C ALA A 225 -11.92 -10.66 -19.26
N ALA A 226 -11.07 -11.19 -18.39
CA ALA A 226 -11.48 -11.88 -17.15
C ALA A 226 -12.17 -10.94 -16.15
N ALA A 227 -11.83 -9.65 -16.14
CA ALA A 227 -12.48 -8.63 -15.31
C ALA A 227 -13.90 -8.26 -15.81
N GLY A 228 -14.27 -8.63 -17.03
CA GLY A 228 -15.62 -8.40 -17.57
C GLY A 228 -15.75 -7.13 -18.41
N PHE A 229 -14.66 -6.66 -19.02
CA PHE A 229 -14.73 -5.69 -20.10
C PHE A 229 -15.50 -6.27 -21.30
N ASP A 230 -16.30 -5.46 -21.98
CA ASP A 230 -17.12 -5.89 -23.12
C ASP A 230 -16.30 -6.02 -24.41
N GLU A 231 -15.26 -5.20 -24.56
CA GLU A 231 -14.32 -5.22 -25.68
C GLU A 231 -12.89 -5.12 -25.14
N VAL A 232 -11.99 -5.96 -25.67
CA VAL A 232 -10.56 -5.90 -25.37
C VAL A 232 -9.79 -6.10 -26.67
N HIS A 233 -8.82 -5.23 -26.93
CA HIS A 233 -7.93 -5.36 -28.08
C HIS A 233 -6.55 -4.75 -27.80
N ILE A 234 -5.58 -5.15 -28.61
CA ILE A 234 -4.26 -4.52 -28.68
C ILE A 234 -4.22 -3.71 -29.97
N ASP A 235 -3.92 -2.42 -29.88
CA ASP A 235 -3.89 -1.54 -31.05
C ASP A 235 -2.60 -1.73 -31.88
N ALA A 236 -2.48 -0.98 -32.99
CA ALA A 236 -1.37 -1.11 -33.92
C ALA A 236 0.00 -0.70 -33.35
N VAL A 237 0.02 0.07 -32.25
CA VAL A 237 1.24 0.48 -31.54
C VAL A 237 1.42 -0.29 -30.23
N GLY A 238 0.61 -1.32 -30.00
CA GLY A 238 0.74 -2.23 -28.87
C GLY A 238 -0.01 -1.81 -27.61
N ASN A 239 -0.76 -0.71 -27.61
CA ASN A 239 -1.53 -0.35 -26.41
C ASN A 239 -2.61 -1.40 -26.15
N VAL A 240 -2.82 -1.74 -24.88
CA VAL A 240 -3.88 -2.67 -24.49
C VAL A 240 -5.10 -1.85 -24.09
N VAL A 241 -6.21 -2.01 -24.81
CA VAL A 241 -7.42 -1.21 -24.62
C VAL A 241 -8.57 -2.12 -24.21
N GLY A 242 -9.07 -1.89 -22.98
CA GLY A 242 -10.30 -2.51 -22.48
C GLY A 242 -11.41 -1.47 -22.43
N ARG A 243 -12.59 -1.78 -23.00
CA ARG A 243 -13.79 -0.95 -22.90
C ARG A 243 -14.94 -1.66 -22.18
N TYR A 244 -15.41 -1.04 -21.10
CA TYR A 244 -16.61 -1.43 -20.37
C TYR A 244 -17.75 -0.50 -20.79
N LYS A 245 -18.77 -1.05 -21.45
CA LYS A 245 -19.83 -0.27 -22.09
C LYS A 245 -20.75 0.39 -21.08
N ALA A 246 -21.27 1.56 -21.44
CA ALA A 246 -22.32 2.24 -20.72
C ALA A 246 -23.57 1.37 -20.58
N ASP A 247 -24.49 1.80 -19.71
CA ASP A 247 -25.83 1.25 -19.65
C ASP A 247 -26.49 1.34 -21.05
N PRO A 248 -27.03 0.22 -21.60
CA PRO A 248 -27.67 0.20 -22.92
C PRO A 248 -28.80 1.20 -23.11
N ALA A 249 -29.42 1.70 -22.02
CA ALA A 249 -30.43 2.74 -22.08
C ALA A 249 -29.87 4.11 -22.49
N ILE A 250 -28.56 4.33 -22.36
CA ILE A 250 -27.91 5.59 -22.72
C ILE A 250 -27.62 5.61 -24.22
N ARG A 251 -28.33 6.48 -24.94
CA ARG A 251 -28.05 6.74 -26.35
C ARG A 251 -26.85 7.67 -26.47
N HIS A 252 -25.82 7.25 -27.22
CA HIS A 252 -24.58 7.99 -27.45
C HIS A 252 -23.81 8.34 -26.15
N PRO A 253 -23.39 7.33 -25.38
CA PRO A 253 -22.60 7.58 -24.18
C PRO A 253 -21.30 8.32 -24.51
N LYS A 254 -20.87 9.20 -23.60
CA LYS A 254 -19.50 9.72 -23.59
C LYS A 254 -18.55 8.63 -23.08
N THR A 255 -17.25 8.80 -23.30
CA THR A 255 -16.22 7.90 -22.76
C THR A 255 -15.42 8.61 -21.66
N LEU A 256 -15.26 7.94 -20.52
CA LEU A 256 -14.24 8.26 -19.52
C LEU A 256 -13.05 7.33 -19.75
N LEU A 257 -11.90 7.91 -20.10
CA LEU A 257 -10.67 7.17 -20.33
C LEU A 257 -9.71 7.36 -19.16
N THR A 258 -9.12 6.26 -18.70
CA THR A 258 -8.04 6.22 -17.71
C THR A 258 -7.02 5.18 -18.14
N GLY A 259 -5.83 5.20 -17.55
CA GLY A 259 -4.79 4.28 -17.94
C GLY A 259 -3.41 4.77 -17.58
N SER A 260 -2.43 3.94 -17.85
CA SER A 260 -1.02 4.23 -17.62
C SER A 260 -0.18 3.22 -18.41
N HIS A 261 1.14 3.31 -18.31
CA HIS A 261 2.06 2.49 -19.09
C HIS A 261 2.38 1.14 -18.42
N TYR A 262 2.88 0.18 -19.20
CA TYR A 262 3.31 -1.14 -18.70
C TYR A 262 4.75 -1.53 -19.08
N ASP A 263 5.40 -0.74 -19.94
CA ASP A 263 6.86 -0.72 -20.06
C ASP A 263 7.49 -0.15 -18.79
N THR A 264 8.78 -0.41 -18.60
CA THR A 264 9.49 0.07 -17.41
C THR A 264 10.89 0.55 -17.78
N VAL A 265 11.41 1.53 -17.03
CA VAL A 265 12.87 1.68 -16.92
C VAL A 265 13.53 0.43 -16.29
N ARG A 266 14.85 0.39 -16.36
CA ARG A 266 15.65 -0.68 -15.74
C ARG A 266 15.41 -0.74 -14.24
N ASN A 267 14.84 -1.85 -13.78
CA ASN A 267 14.51 -2.09 -12.38
C ASN A 267 13.66 -0.97 -11.75
N GLY A 268 12.75 -0.36 -12.53
CA GLY A 268 11.84 0.72 -12.08
C GLY A 268 10.82 0.27 -11.02
N GLY A 269 10.69 -1.04 -10.82
CA GLY A 269 9.78 -1.64 -9.86
C GLY A 269 8.44 -2.00 -10.50
N LYS A 270 7.69 -2.84 -9.80
CA LYS A 270 6.49 -3.48 -10.35
C LYS A 270 5.26 -2.58 -10.42
N TYR A 271 5.21 -1.49 -9.67
CA TYR A 271 4.00 -0.66 -9.52
C TYR A 271 4.00 0.58 -10.41
N ASP A 272 5.19 1.03 -10.83
CA ASP A 272 5.33 2.21 -11.65
C ASP A 272 4.67 1.99 -13.01
N GLY A 273 3.87 2.97 -13.43
CA GLY A 273 2.91 2.83 -14.54
C GLY A 273 1.75 1.88 -14.22
N ARG A 274 2.05 0.61 -14.01
CA ARG A 274 1.14 -0.56 -13.96
C ARG A 274 0.01 -0.42 -12.95
N LEU A 275 0.22 0.29 -11.83
CA LEU A 275 -0.84 0.54 -10.85
C LEU A 275 -2.00 1.32 -11.46
N GLY A 276 -1.70 2.25 -12.38
CA GLY A 276 -2.69 3.03 -13.12
C GLY A 276 -3.53 2.20 -14.11
N ILE A 277 -3.15 0.95 -14.38
CA ILE A 277 -3.93 0.00 -15.19
C ILE A 277 -4.76 -0.91 -14.27
N PHE A 278 -4.14 -1.49 -13.24
CA PHE A 278 -4.79 -2.51 -12.42
C PHE A 278 -5.82 -1.95 -11.42
N VAL A 279 -5.66 -0.72 -10.95
CA VAL A 279 -6.69 -0.08 -10.10
C VAL A 279 -8.02 0.12 -10.85
N PRO A 280 -8.06 0.75 -12.03
CA PRO A 280 -9.31 0.86 -12.78
C PRO A 280 -9.83 -0.49 -13.31
N LEU A 281 -8.95 -1.47 -13.56
CA LEU A 281 -9.35 -2.86 -13.85
C LEU A 281 -10.14 -3.47 -12.67
N ALA A 282 -9.68 -3.30 -11.43
CA ALA A 282 -10.42 -3.73 -10.23
C ALA A 282 -11.79 -3.02 -10.12
N CYS A 283 -11.88 -1.74 -10.49
CA CYS A 283 -13.15 -1.02 -10.52
C CYS A 283 -14.14 -1.66 -11.52
N VAL A 284 -13.69 -1.98 -12.74
CA VAL A 284 -14.53 -2.66 -13.74
C VAL A 284 -14.95 -4.03 -13.26
N GLN A 285 -14.04 -4.81 -12.69
CA GLN A 285 -14.34 -6.12 -12.14
C GLN A 285 -15.41 -6.05 -11.04
N ALA A 286 -15.31 -5.07 -10.13
CA ALA A 286 -16.31 -4.86 -9.09
C ALA A 286 -17.68 -4.43 -9.66
N LEU A 287 -17.70 -3.55 -10.66
CA LEU A 287 -18.93 -3.14 -11.35
C LEU A 287 -19.58 -4.32 -12.08
N HIS A 288 -18.79 -5.13 -12.78
CA HIS A 288 -19.25 -6.30 -13.50
C HIS A 288 -19.82 -7.36 -12.56
N ARG A 289 -19.10 -7.71 -11.49
CA ARG A 289 -19.58 -8.64 -10.44
C ARG A 289 -20.89 -8.17 -9.80
N ALA A 290 -21.09 -6.85 -9.68
CA ALA A 290 -22.32 -6.26 -9.15
C ALA A 290 -23.44 -6.09 -10.20
N GLY A 291 -23.21 -6.45 -11.47
CA GLY A 291 -24.18 -6.24 -12.56
C GLY A 291 -24.47 -4.76 -12.84
N ARG A 292 -23.56 -3.84 -12.49
CA ARG A 292 -23.77 -2.39 -12.57
C ARG A 292 -23.09 -1.81 -13.81
N ARG A 293 -23.87 -1.13 -14.65
CA ARG A 293 -23.36 -0.31 -15.76
C ARG A 293 -23.32 1.18 -15.39
N LEU A 294 -22.47 1.94 -16.07
CA LEU A 294 -22.26 3.38 -15.85
C LEU A 294 -23.03 4.19 -16.93
N PRO A 295 -23.32 5.48 -16.71
CA PRO A 295 -23.97 6.32 -17.73
C PRO A 295 -23.02 6.76 -18.87
N PHE A 296 -21.81 6.19 -18.94
CA PHE A 296 -20.76 6.47 -19.90
C PHE A 296 -19.94 5.19 -20.12
N ASP A 297 -19.26 5.10 -21.27
CA ASP A 297 -18.28 4.04 -21.50
C ASP A 297 -17.04 4.31 -20.63
N PHE A 298 -16.46 3.25 -20.08
CA PHE A 298 -15.26 3.34 -19.28
C PHE A 298 -14.13 2.58 -19.96
N GLU A 299 -13.12 3.31 -20.39
CA GLU A 299 -11.99 2.77 -21.14
C GLU A 299 -10.73 2.79 -20.27
N VAL A 300 -10.04 1.64 -20.23
CA VAL A 300 -8.75 1.48 -19.55
C VAL A 300 -7.69 1.18 -20.60
N VAL A 301 -6.67 2.03 -20.68
CA VAL A 301 -5.58 1.90 -21.64
C VAL A 301 -4.27 1.59 -20.93
N GLY A 302 -3.65 0.46 -21.28
CA GLY A 302 -2.25 0.18 -21.00
C GLY A 302 -1.37 0.75 -22.11
N PHE A 303 -0.66 1.85 -21.86
CA PHE A 303 0.24 2.46 -22.84
C PHE A 303 1.47 1.58 -23.06
N ALA A 304 1.79 1.36 -24.32
CA ALA A 304 2.86 0.44 -24.71
C ALA A 304 4.26 1.02 -24.55
N GLU A 305 4.42 2.34 -24.65
CA GLU A 305 5.70 3.03 -24.57
C GLU A 305 5.49 4.43 -24.00
N GLU A 306 5.96 4.64 -22.77
CA GLU A 306 6.03 5.97 -22.14
C GLU A 306 7.48 6.32 -21.79
N GLU A 307 8.27 5.31 -21.38
CA GLU A 307 9.61 5.48 -20.80
C GLU A 307 10.70 5.76 -21.85
N GLY A 308 10.38 5.59 -23.14
CA GLY A 308 11.26 5.92 -24.27
C GLY A 308 12.60 5.19 -24.28
N GLN A 309 12.69 3.99 -23.69
CA GLN A 309 13.97 3.32 -23.44
C GLN A 309 14.64 2.73 -24.69
N ARG A 310 13.87 2.42 -25.75
CA ARG A 310 14.37 1.65 -26.91
C ARG A 310 14.69 2.51 -28.11
N TYR A 311 13.82 3.44 -28.44
CA TYR A 311 13.96 4.33 -29.58
C TYR A 311 14.15 5.75 -29.07
N LYS A 312 15.14 6.46 -29.64
CA LYS A 312 15.38 7.85 -29.26
C LYS A 312 14.18 8.70 -29.65
N ALA A 313 13.68 9.51 -28.72
CA ALA A 313 12.82 10.64 -29.06
C ALA A 313 13.61 11.59 -29.97
N THR A 314 13.01 11.96 -31.11
CA THR A 314 13.57 12.89 -32.10
C THR A 314 13.58 14.32 -31.60
#